data_AF-A0A1E5JLC9-F1
#
_entry.id   AF-A0A1E5JLC9-F1
#
_cell.length_a   1.000
_cell.length_b   1.000
_cell.length_c   1.000
_cell.angle_alpha   90.00
_cell.angle_beta   90.00
_cell.angle_gamma   90.00
#
_symmetry.space_group_name_H-M   'P 1'
#
loop_
_entity.id
_entity.type
_entity.pdbx_description
1 polymer ?
#
loop_
_entity_poly.entity_id
_entity_poly.type
_entity_poly.pdbx_seq_one_letter_code
_entity_poly.pdbx_strand_id
1 'polypeptide(L)'
;MAVAEGAIEQRVLKISIVMTSFLSLIGIICGLLSGSLAIIFDGMFDMIDAVMSVLALLVARLLTSEGNRRFQYGYWHVEPMVLVFNGSILILVSAYALINAIGSMLSGGRETNFDLALIVASFMSVLSIGMYGYVRHKNLKINSEFLRLDAHSWLMSGSISLALLVAFVIAQFMDGSRYQYLTPFIDPFVLGIMSTFLFFVPMSTVRNAMRDIFLIAPFSLDEKVRLFLDDLIKRYEFKTYSSYVAKIGRAQFIEIHIVVPPEYKISNVESLDVIRHEIAVAMGGESPQRWLTIVFTANESWI
;
A
#
# COMPACT_ATOMS: atom_id res chain seq x y z
N MET A 1 27.91 -11.20 -7.55
CA MET A 1 26.58 -11.80 -7.30
C MET A 1 25.49 -10.74 -7.27
N ALA A 2 25.55 -9.75 -6.37
CA ALA A 2 24.56 -8.66 -6.26
C ALA A 2 24.26 -7.87 -7.56
N VAL A 3 25.28 -7.61 -8.41
CA VAL A 3 25.08 -6.88 -9.69
C VAL A 3 24.28 -7.72 -10.72
N ALA A 4 24.47 -9.04 -10.74
CA ALA A 4 23.73 -9.93 -11.64
C ALA A 4 22.28 -10.14 -11.16
N GLU A 5 22.07 -10.21 -9.85
CA GLU A 5 20.74 -10.29 -9.23
C GLU A 5 19.90 -9.04 -9.50
N GLY A 6 20.49 -7.84 -9.36
CA GLY A 6 19.82 -6.58 -9.68
C GLY A 6 19.44 -6.43 -11.17
N ALA A 7 20.26 -6.94 -12.09
CA ALA A 7 19.93 -6.94 -13.52
C ALA A 7 18.78 -7.90 -13.86
N ILE A 8 18.71 -9.06 -13.20
CA ILE A 8 17.61 -10.02 -13.35
C ILE A 8 16.32 -9.43 -12.77
N GLU A 9 16.39 -8.81 -11.59
CA GLU A 9 15.26 -8.12 -10.96
C GLU A 9 14.67 -7.04 -11.87
N GLN A 10 15.51 -6.13 -12.38
CA GLN A 10 15.04 -5.08 -13.31
C GLN A 10 14.41 -5.66 -14.57
N ARG A 11 14.94 -6.78 -15.08
CA ARG A 11 14.37 -7.44 -16.26
C ARG A 11 13.00 -8.03 -15.95
N VAL A 12 12.83 -8.68 -14.80
CA VAL A 12 11.54 -9.24 -14.38
C VAL A 12 10.50 -8.13 -14.16
N LEU A 13 10.88 -7.04 -13.47
CA LEU A 13 9.99 -5.88 -13.27
C LEU A 13 9.61 -5.20 -14.59
N LYS A 14 10.54 -5.05 -15.54
CA LYS A 14 10.22 -4.53 -16.88
C LYS A 14 9.24 -5.42 -17.62
N ILE A 15 9.43 -6.74 -17.56
CA ILE A 15 8.48 -7.69 -18.16
C ILE A 15 7.11 -7.56 -17.49
N SER A 16 7.07 -7.47 -16.16
CA SER A 16 5.83 -7.27 -15.40
C SER A 16 5.07 -6.03 -15.89
N ILE A 17 5.72 -4.86 -15.91
CA ILE A 17 5.10 -3.60 -16.36
C ILE A 17 4.56 -3.70 -17.79
N VAL A 18 5.32 -4.30 -18.70
CA VAL A 18 4.87 -4.49 -20.10
C VAL A 18 3.67 -5.42 -20.17
N MET A 19 3.70 -6.52 -19.41
CA MET A 19 2.61 -7.49 -19.36
C MET A 19 1.34 -6.90 -18.75
N THR A 20 1.44 -6.18 -17.63
CA THR A 20 0.28 -5.51 -17.02
C THR A 20 -0.30 -4.45 -17.94
N SER A 21 0.55 -3.64 -18.59
CA SER A 21 0.09 -2.63 -19.56
C SER A 21 -0.61 -3.25 -20.78
N PHE A 22 -0.09 -4.39 -21.25
CA PHE A 22 -0.70 -5.15 -22.35
C PHE A 22 -2.04 -5.76 -21.94
N LEU A 23 -2.09 -6.37 -20.74
CA LEU A 23 -3.29 -6.95 -20.16
C LEU A 23 -4.38 -5.89 -19.98
N SER A 24 -4.05 -4.75 -19.37
CA SER A 24 -5.00 -3.66 -19.14
C SER A 24 -5.56 -3.11 -20.45
N LEU A 25 -4.72 -2.95 -21.47
CA LEU A 25 -5.14 -2.44 -22.77
C LEU A 25 -6.07 -3.42 -23.49
N ILE A 26 -5.74 -4.71 -23.49
CA ILE A 26 -6.61 -5.75 -24.05
C ILE A 26 -7.93 -5.80 -23.27
N GLY A 27 -7.90 -5.71 -21.95
CA GLY A 27 -9.10 -5.74 -21.11
C GLY A 27 -10.05 -4.60 -21.47
N ILE A 28 -9.52 -3.39 -21.59
CA ILE A 28 -10.31 -2.21 -21.96
C ILE A 28 -10.87 -2.36 -23.39
N ILE A 29 -10.04 -2.71 -24.38
CA ILE A 29 -10.48 -2.83 -25.78
C ILE A 29 -11.51 -3.94 -25.94
N CYS A 30 -11.21 -5.14 -25.43
CA CYS A 30 -12.11 -6.28 -25.54
C CYS A 30 -13.38 -6.11 -24.70
N GLY A 31 -13.30 -5.43 -23.55
CA GLY A 31 -14.47 -5.08 -22.76
C GLY A 31 -15.39 -4.09 -23.48
N LEU A 32 -14.84 -3.11 -24.21
CA LEU A 32 -15.61 -2.22 -25.08
C LEU A 32 -16.26 -2.99 -26.25
N LEU A 33 -15.55 -3.95 -26.84
CA LEU A 33 -16.07 -4.78 -27.92
C LEU A 33 -17.15 -5.77 -27.46
N SER A 34 -17.02 -6.33 -26.24
CA SER A 34 -18.03 -7.23 -25.66
C SER A 34 -19.21 -6.49 -25.02
N GLY A 35 -19.07 -5.19 -24.75
CA GLY A 35 -20.04 -4.38 -24.03
C GLY A 35 -20.03 -4.61 -22.51
N SER A 36 -19.08 -5.40 -21.98
CA SER A 36 -18.97 -5.75 -20.56
C SER A 36 -18.29 -4.63 -19.77
N LEU A 37 -19.04 -4.01 -18.86
CA LEU A 37 -18.49 -2.99 -17.97
C LEU A 37 -17.58 -3.62 -16.91
N ALA A 38 -17.84 -4.88 -16.52
CA ALA A 38 -17.02 -5.59 -15.55
C ALA A 38 -15.59 -5.83 -16.07
N ILE A 39 -15.43 -6.22 -17.34
CA ILE A 39 -14.11 -6.40 -17.97
C ILE A 39 -13.40 -5.06 -18.19
N ILE A 40 -14.13 -4.01 -18.60
CA ILE A 40 -13.55 -2.66 -18.74
C ILE A 40 -13.01 -2.19 -17.38
N PHE A 41 -13.78 -2.40 -16.31
CA PHE A 41 -13.39 -2.02 -14.96
C PHE A 41 -12.15 -2.77 -14.47
N ASP A 42 -12.06 -4.09 -14.71
CA ASP A 42 -10.86 -4.88 -14.41
C ASP A 42 -9.62 -4.32 -15.14
N GLY A 43 -9.74 -4.07 -16.45
CA GLY A 43 -8.66 -3.48 -17.24
C GLY A 43 -8.26 -2.07 -16.77
N MET A 44 -9.23 -1.22 -16.41
CA MET A 44 -8.95 0.11 -15.86
C MET A 44 -8.28 0.04 -14.48
N PHE A 45 -8.71 -0.88 -13.63
CA PHE A 45 -8.12 -1.10 -12.31
C PHE A 45 -6.64 -1.50 -12.44
N ASP A 46 -6.35 -2.48 -13.29
CA ASP A 46 -4.99 -2.94 -13.58
C ASP A 46 -4.12 -1.83 -14.19
N MET A 47 -4.69 -0.98 -15.06
CA MET A 47 -3.97 0.17 -15.63
C MET A 47 -3.57 1.18 -14.56
N ILE A 48 -4.49 1.51 -13.63
CA ILE A 48 -4.22 2.45 -12.54
C ILE A 48 -3.19 1.86 -11.60
N ASP A 49 -3.33 0.59 -11.20
CA ASP A 49 -2.38 -0.07 -10.32
C ASP A 49 -0.98 -0.13 -10.94
N ALA A 50 -0.87 -0.37 -12.25
CA ALA A 50 0.41 -0.33 -12.97
C ALA A 50 1.07 1.05 -12.93
N VAL A 51 0.33 2.11 -13.25
CA VAL A 51 0.84 3.50 -13.21
C VAL A 51 1.28 3.87 -11.79
N MET A 52 0.48 3.50 -10.79
CA MET A 52 0.77 3.81 -9.38
C MET A 52 1.94 2.99 -8.84
N SER A 53 2.11 1.75 -9.29
CA SER A 53 3.29 0.93 -8.98
C SER A 53 4.58 1.54 -9.54
N VAL A 54 4.54 2.08 -10.78
CA VAL A 54 5.67 2.82 -11.34
C VAL A 54 5.99 4.06 -10.51
N LEU A 55 4.97 4.82 -10.12
CA LEU A 55 5.15 6.02 -9.29
C LEU A 55 5.72 5.66 -7.90
N ALA A 56 5.20 4.61 -7.25
CA ALA A 56 5.69 4.12 -5.98
C ALA A 56 7.16 3.69 -6.06
N LEU A 57 7.56 3.06 -7.17
CA LEU A 57 8.96 2.68 -7.41
C LEU A 57 9.86 3.91 -7.58
N LEU A 58 9.40 4.94 -8.30
CA LEU A 58 10.14 6.21 -8.42
C LEU A 58 10.33 6.88 -7.06
N VAL A 59 9.28 6.90 -6.23
CA VAL A 59 9.35 7.44 -4.86
C VAL A 59 10.28 6.59 -4.00
N ALA A 60 10.23 5.26 -4.08
CA ALA A 60 11.13 4.39 -3.34
C ALA A 60 12.61 4.68 -3.65
N ARG A 61 12.94 4.96 -4.92
CA ARG A 61 14.29 5.39 -5.33
C ARG A 61 14.65 6.80 -4.82
N LEU A 62 13.67 7.71 -4.77
CA LEU A 62 13.88 9.04 -4.21
C LEU A 62 14.17 8.98 -2.70
N LEU A 63 13.51 8.06 -1.98
CA LEU A 63 13.70 7.85 -0.54
C LEU A 63 15.09 7.31 -0.18
N THR A 64 15.75 6.60 -1.11
CA THR A 64 17.13 6.14 -0.91
C THR A 64 18.18 7.22 -1.17
N SER A 65 17.80 8.37 -1.72
CA SER A 65 18.71 9.51 -1.88
C SER A 65 18.96 10.16 -0.52
N GLU A 66 20.24 10.41 -0.20
CA GLU A 66 20.60 11.28 0.92
C GLU A 66 19.93 12.65 0.70
N GLY A 67 19.25 13.16 1.73
CA GLY A 67 18.44 14.37 1.65
C GLY A 67 19.21 15.58 1.10
N ASN A 68 18.51 16.52 0.47
CA ASN A 68 19.13 17.74 -0.05
C ASN A 68 19.15 18.84 1.05
N ARG A 69 19.99 19.89 0.93
CA ARG A 69 20.05 21.00 1.91
C ARG A 69 18.69 21.67 2.17
N ARG A 70 17.75 21.58 1.23
CA ARG A 70 16.35 22.05 1.36
C ARG A 70 15.43 21.02 2.01
N PHE A 71 15.70 19.72 1.86
CA PHE A 71 14.94 18.61 2.42
C PHE A 71 15.79 17.87 3.45
N GLN A 72 16.04 18.53 4.58
CA GLN A 72 16.95 18.04 5.63
C GLN A 72 16.45 16.74 6.29
N TYR A 73 15.14 16.55 6.37
CA TYR A 73 14.50 15.32 6.86
C TYR A 73 14.32 14.25 5.76
N GLY A 74 14.86 14.46 4.56
CA GLY A 74 14.66 13.57 3.42
C GLY A 74 13.25 13.62 2.82
N TYR A 75 12.88 12.58 2.08
CA TYR A 75 11.65 12.54 1.28
C TYR A 75 10.55 11.63 1.86
N TRP A 76 10.65 11.22 3.13
CA TRP A 76 9.74 10.23 3.75
C TRP A 76 8.25 10.59 3.65
N HIS A 77 7.92 11.88 3.66
CA HIS A 77 6.57 12.42 3.51
C HIS A 77 5.94 12.17 2.12
N VAL A 78 6.74 11.91 1.08
CA VAL A 78 6.25 11.64 -0.28
C VAL A 78 5.58 10.26 -0.37
N GLU A 79 6.06 9.27 0.41
CA GLU A 79 5.51 7.92 0.45
C GLU A 79 4.02 7.89 0.82
N PRO A 80 3.57 8.43 1.98
CA PRO A 80 2.16 8.44 2.32
C PRO A 80 1.33 9.32 1.38
N MET A 81 1.87 10.39 0.78
CA MET A 81 1.15 11.19 -0.21
C MET A 81 0.78 10.37 -1.46
N VAL A 82 1.71 9.55 -1.97
CA VAL A 82 1.43 8.66 -3.10
C VAL A 82 0.42 7.57 -2.73
N LEU A 83 0.49 7.03 -1.51
CA LEU A 83 -0.49 6.04 -1.04
C LEU A 83 -1.90 6.63 -0.93
N VAL A 84 -2.05 7.85 -0.41
CA VAL A 84 -3.33 8.57 -0.39
C VAL A 84 -3.84 8.79 -1.81
N PHE A 85 -2.98 9.29 -2.71
CA PHE A 85 -3.35 9.54 -4.10
C PHE A 85 -3.81 8.26 -4.81
N ASN A 86 -3.07 7.14 -4.66
CA ASN A 86 -3.44 5.84 -5.22
C ASN A 86 -4.80 5.39 -4.72
N GLY A 87 -4.93 5.31 -3.38
CA GLY A 87 -6.15 4.81 -2.77
C GLY A 87 -7.36 5.68 -3.10
N SER A 88 -7.21 7.01 -3.15
CA SER A 88 -8.30 7.92 -3.55
C SER A 88 -8.76 7.71 -5.00
N ILE A 89 -7.85 7.47 -5.94
CA ILE A 89 -8.21 7.16 -7.33
C ILE A 89 -8.96 5.83 -7.40
N LEU A 90 -8.46 4.79 -6.75
CA LEU A 90 -9.10 3.47 -6.75
C LEU A 90 -10.51 3.52 -6.11
N ILE A 91 -10.68 4.29 -5.03
CA ILE A 91 -11.98 4.54 -4.40
C ILE A 91 -12.91 5.25 -5.38
N LEU A 92 -12.44 6.29 -6.07
CA LEU A 92 -13.25 7.07 -7.01
C LEU A 92 -13.70 6.23 -8.20
N VAL A 93 -12.80 5.45 -8.79
CA VAL A 93 -13.09 4.57 -9.93
C VAL A 93 -14.03 3.44 -9.51
N SER A 94 -13.85 2.87 -8.32
CA SER A 94 -14.76 1.87 -7.75
C SER A 94 -16.15 2.46 -7.47
N ALA A 95 -16.24 3.67 -6.93
CA ALA A 95 -17.51 4.36 -6.72
C ALA A 95 -18.23 4.63 -8.05
N TYR A 96 -17.50 5.10 -9.06
CA TYR A 96 -18.04 5.30 -10.41
C TYR A 96 -18.54 4.00 -11.04
N ALA A 97 -17.78 2.91 -10.91
CA ALA A 97 -18.18 1.59 -11.36
C ALA A 97 -19.45 1.09 -10.65
N LEU A 98 -19.55 1.31 -9.34
CA LEU A 98 -20.73 0.94 -8.55
C LEU A 98 -21.98 1.72 -8.98
N ILE A 99 -21.86 3.03 -9.23
CA ILE A 99 -22.96 3.85 -9.76
C ILE A 99 -23.40 3.32 -11.13
N ASN A 100 -22.47 2.97 -12.02
CA ASN A 100 -22.79 2.38 -13.32
C ASN A 100 -23.43 1.00 -13.20
N ALA A 101 -22.96 0.15 -12.26
CA ALA A 101 -23.57 -1.15 -11.98
C ALA A 101 -25.04 -0.99 -11.57
N ILE A 102 -25.32 -0.13 -10.59
CA ILE A 102 -26.68 0.14 -10.11
C ILE A 102 -27.54 0.74 -11.24
N GLY A 103 -27.02 1.71 -12.00
CA GLY A 103 -27.72 2.30 -13.14
C GLY A 103 -28.04 1.28 -14.23
N SER A 104 -27.11 0.37 -14.52
CA SER A 104 -27.32 -0.69 -15.50
C SER A 104 -28.31 -1.75 -15.01
N MET A 105 -28.36 -2.04 -13.70
CA MET A 105 -29.39 -2.91 -13.13
C MET A 105 -30.78 -2.26 -13.20
N LEU A 106 -30.90 -0.96 -12.93
CA LEU A 106 -32.18 -0.26 -12.96
C LEU A 106 -32.73 -0.03 -14.37
N SER A 107 -31.86 0.04 -15.39
CA SER A 107 -32.25 0.26 -16.80
C SER A 107 -32.63 -1.02 -17.57
N GLY A 108 -32.73 -2.16 -16.89
CA GLY A 108 -33.15 -3.43 -17.50
C GLY A 108 -32.00 -4.40 -17.84
N GLY A 109 -30.80 -4.15 -17.32
CA GLY A 109 -29.62 -4.96 -17.61
C GLY A 109 -28.89 -4.53 -18.89
N ARG A 110 -27.81 -5.23 -19.23
CA ARG A 110 -27.01 -4.96 -20.42
C ARG A 110 -26.80 -6.22 -21.21
N GLU A 111 -27.11 -6.17 -22.50
CA GLU A 111 -26.70 -7.23 -23.41
C GLU A 111 -25.19 -7.18 -23.58
N THR A 112 -24.52 -8.22 -23.12
CA THR A 112 -23.07 -8.39 -23.24
C THR A 112 -22.79 -9.64 -24.04
N ASN A 113 -21.76 -9.60 -24.89
CA ASN A 113 -21.34 -10.77 -25.64
C ASN A 113 -20.56 -11.70 -24.68
N PHE A 114 -21.27 -12.63 -24.06
CA PHE A 114 -20.72 -13.56 -23.06
C PHE A 114 -19.62 -14.45 -23.62
N ASP A 115 -19.70 -14.86 -24.89
CA ASP A 115 -18.65 -15.69 -25.52
C ASP A 115 -17.32 -14.93 -25.60
N LEU A 116 -17.36 -13.66 -26.06
CA LEU A 116 -16.17 -12.82 -26.12
C LEU A 116 -15.66 -12.49 -24.71
N ALA A 117 -16.57 -12.14 -23.79
CA ALA A 117 -16.24 -11.83 -22.40
C ALA A 117 -15.56 -13.00 -21.69
N LEU A 118 -16.04 -14.23 -21.88
CA LEU A 118 -15.48 -15.44 -21.30
C LEU A 118 -14.08 -15.74 -21.82
N ILE A 119 -13.86 -15.64 -23.14
CA ILE A 119 -12.54 -15.86 -23.75
C ILE A 119 -11.52 -14.87 -23.17
N VAL A 120 -11.92 -13.60 -23.05
CA VAL A 120 -11.07 -12.53 -22.52
C VAL A 120 -10.80 -12.74 -21.04
N ALA A 121 -11.82 -12.98 -20.21
CA ALA A 121 -11.65 -13.25 -18.79
C ALA A 121 -10.78 -14.48 -18.53
N SER A 122 -10.93 -15.54 -19.34
CA SER A 122 -10.08 -16.73 -19.29
C SER A 122 -8.63 -16.39 -19.61
N PHE A 123 -8.41 -15.64 -20.70
CA PHE A 123 -7.09 -15.21 -21.11
C PHE A 123 -6.41 -14.36 -20.02
N MET A 124 -7.15 -13.38 -19.45
CA MET A 124 -6.63 -12.54 -18.37
C MET A 124 -6.28 -13.36 -17.14
N SER A 125 -7.19 -14.22 -16.68
CA SER A 125 -6.99 -15.03 -15.47
C SER A 125 -5.76 -15.95 -15.62
N VAL A 126 -5.63 -16.63 -16.77
CA VAL A 126 -4.47 -17.51 -17.03
C VAL A 126 -3.17 -16.72 -17.07
N LEU A 127 -3.16 -15.56 -17.73
CA LEU A 127 -1.95 -14.74 -17.84
C LEU A 127 -1.54 -14.16 -16.49
N SER A 128 -2.49 -13.64 -15.71
CA SER A 128 -2.24 -13.06 -14.40
C SER A 128 -1.74 -14.09 -13.38
N ILE A 129 -2.37 -15.26 -13.33
CA ILE A 129 -1.92 -16.36 -12.46
C ILE A 129 -0.57 -16.92 -12.93
N GLY A 130 -0.35 -17.01 -14.25
CA GLY A 130 0.93 -17.43 -14.82
C GLY A 130 2.08 -16.46 -14.46
N MET A 131 1.83 -15.16 -14.58
CA MET A 131 2.77 -14.12 -14.18
C MET A 131 3.02 -14.12 -12.67
N TYR A 132 2.00 -14.31 -11.85
CA TYR A 132 2.15 -14.51 -10.41
C TYR A 132 3.13 -15.65 -10.11
N GLY A 133 2.95 -16.81 -10.74
CA GLY A 133 3.84 -17.97 -10.57
C GLY A 133 5.27 -17.67 -11.02
N TYR A 134 5.43 -17.00 -12.16
CA TYR A 134 6.74 -16.61 -12.70
C TYR A 134 7.48 -15.64 -11.77
N VAL A 135 6.84 -14.54 -11.36
CA VAL A 135 7.44 -13.52 -10.48
C VAL A 135 7.73 -14.12 -9.11
N ARG A 136 6.81 -14.90 -8.54
CA ARG A 136 7.02 -15.59 -7.25
C ARG A 136 8.20 -16.54 -7.29
N HIS A 137 8.33 -17.35 -8.35
CA HIS A 137 9.47 -18.28 -8.47
C HIS A 137 10.81 -17.54 -8.57
N LYS A 138 10.85 -16.41 -9.29
CA LYS A 138 12.06 -15.57 -9.37
C LYS A 138 12.34 -14.88 -8.03
N ASN A 139 11.29 -14.43 -7.34
CA ASN A 139 11.44 -13.78 -6.04
C ASN A 139 12.00 -14.73 -4.96
N LEU A 140 11.64 -16.02 -4.98
CA LEU A 140 12.21 -17.00 -4.05
C LEU A 140 13.74 -17.15 -4.18
N LYS A 141 14.33 -16.79 -5.32
CA LYS A 141 15.78 -16.86 -5.57
C LYS A 141 16.51 -15.55 -5.25
N ILE A 142 15.85 -14.42 -5.50
CA ILE A 142 16.45 -13.08 -5.38
C ILE A 142 16.14 -12.44 -4.02
N ASN A 143 15.01 -12.80 -3.41
CA ASN A 143 14.47 -12.25 -2.16
C ASN A 143 14.37 -10.71 -2.18
N SER A 144 13.80 -10.15 -3.26
CA SER A 144 13.58 -8.71 -3.39
C SER A 144 12.19 -8.32 -2.89
N GLU A 145 12.12 -7.23 -2.13
CA GLU A 145 10.85 -6.66 -1.71
C GLU A 145 10.01 -6.14 -2.89
N PHE A 146 10.65 -5.62 -3.95
CA PHE A 146 9.93 -5.14 -5.13
C PHE A 146 9.27 -6.28 -5.90
N LEU A 147 9.97 -7.41 -6.07
CA LEU A 147 9.40 -8.62 -6.67
C LEU A 147 8.29 -9.24 -5.81
N ARG A 148 8.36 -9.08 -4.47
CA ARG A 148 7.30 -9.51 -3.56
C ARG A 148 6.04 -8.68 -3.73
N LEU A 149 6.17 -7.37 -3.85
CA LEU A 149 5.06 -6.46 -4.10
C LEU A 149 4.42 -6.73 -5.46
N ASP A 150 5.23 -6.87 -6.50
CA ASP A 150 4.77 -7.17 -7.86
C ASP A 150 4.01 -8.52 -7.93
N ALA A 151 4.53 -9.55 -7.27
CA ALA A 151 3.79 -10.82 -7.15
C ALA A 151 2.46 -10.65 -6.41
N HIS A 152 2.37 -9.76 -5.43
CA HIS A 152 1.11 -9.51 -4.73
C HIS A 152 0.09 -8.80 -5.63
N SER A 153 0.52 -7.82 -6.43
CA SER A 153 -0.34 -7.19 -7.45
C SER A 153 -0.86 -8.21 -8.47
N TRP A 154 0.00 -9.10 -8.99
CA TRP A 154 -0.43 -10.17 -9.91
C TRP A 154 -1.41 -11.16 -9.27
N LEU A 155 -1.27 -11.45 -7.98
CA LEU A 155 -2.22 -12.28 -7.25
C LEU A 155 -3.59 -11.59 -7.14
N MET A 156 -3.60 -10.28 -6.89
CA MET A 156 -4.83 -9.49 -6.80
C MET A 156 -5.55 -9.42 -8.15
N SER A 157 -4.85 -9.00 -9.21
CA SER A 157 -5.39 -8.99 -10.60
C SER A 157 -5.88 -10.39 -10.99
N GLY A 158 -5.07 -11.44 -10.77
CA GLY A 158 -5.47 -12.82 -11.06
C GLY A 158 -6.70 -13.30 -10.28
N SER A 159 -6.87 -12.87 -9.03
CA SER A 159 -8.07 -13.19 -8.24
C SER A 159 -9.31 -12.48 -8.76
N ILE A 160 -9.18 -11.23 -9.19
CA ILE A 160 -10.27 -10.45 -9.77
C ILE A 160 -10.69 -11.06 -11.12
N SER A 161 -9.75 -11.30 -12.03
CA SER A 161 -10.04 -11.91 -13.33
C SER A 161 -10.57 -13.35 -13.19
N LEU A 162 -10.14 -14.11 -12.18
CA LEU A 162 -10.70 -15.44 -11.88
C LEU A 162 -12.14 -15.34 -11.38
N ALA A 163 -12.46 -14.37 -10.52
CA ALA A 163 -13.83 -14.14 -10.06
C ALA A 163 -14.76 -13.75 -11.23
N LEU A 164 -14.27 -12.91 -12.16
CA LEU A 164 -14.96 -12.60 -13.42
C LEU A 164 -15.19 -13.85 -14.27
N LEU A 165 -14.15 -14.66 -14.45
CA LEU A 165 -14.25 -15.90 -15.21
C LEU A 165 -15.32 -16.82 -14.65
N VAL A 166 -15.30 -17.07 -13.33
CA VAL A 166 -16.30 -17.91 -12.67
C VAL A 166 -17.71 -17.35 -12.88
N ALA A 167 -17.88 -16.04 -12.78
CA ALA A 167 -19.19 -15.42 -12.99
C ALA A 167 -19.69 -15.55 -14.43
N PHE A 168 -18.82 -15.37 -15.43
CA PHE A 168 -19.20 -15.57 -16.84
C PHE A 168 -19.43 -17.04 -17.20
N VAL A 169 -18.70 -17.98 -16.60
CA VAL A 169 -19.00 -19.41 -16.75
C VAL A 169 -20.41 -19.72 -16.24
N ILE A 170 -20.77 -19.21 -15.05
CA ILE A 170 -22.12 -19.37 -14.50
C ILE A 170 -23.16 -18.74 -15.44
N ALA A 171 -22.87 -17.57 -16.00
CA ALA A 171 -23.75 -16.91 -16.98
C ALA A 171 -24.01 -17.77 -18.22
N GLN A 172 -22.97 -18.38 -18.78
CA GLN A 172 -23.09 -19.21 -19.97
C GLN A 172 -23.91 -20.47 -19.71
N PHE A 173 -23.80 -21.10 -18.53
CA PHE A 173 -24.67 -22.23 -18.16
C PHE A 173 -26.14 -21.82 -17.95
N MET A 174 -26.41 -20.55 -17.66
CA MET A 174 -27.77 -20.01 -17.55
C MET A 174 -28.37 -19.67 -18.92
N ASP A 175 -27.53 -19.43 -19.94
CA ASP A 175 -27.95 -19.12 -21.30
C ASP A 175 -28.50 -20.39 -21.99
N GLY A 176 -29.80 -20.35 -22.34
CA GLY A 176 -30.56 -21.53 -22.82
C GLY A 176 -31.38 -22.27 -21.74
N SER A 177 -31.33 -21.83 -20.48
CA SER A 177 -32.18 -22.32 -19.40
C SER A 177 -33.41 -21.42 -19.18
N ARG A 178 -34.31 -21.79 -18.25
CA ARG A 178 -35.49 -20.99 -17.83
C ARG A 178 -35.13 -19.60 -17.26
N TYR A 179 -33.84 -19.32 -17.06
CA TYR A 179 -33.30 -18.12 -16.42
C TYR A 179 -32.68 -17.10 -17.39
N GLN A 180 -32.93 -17.22 -18.69
CA GLN A 180 -32.40 -16.28 -19.71
C GLN A 180 -32.79 -14.80 -19.46
N TYR A 181 -33.84 -14.54 -18.68
CA TYR A 181 -34.20 -13.18 -18.26
C TYR A 181 -33.17 -12.53 -17.30
N LEU A 182 -32.34 -13.33 -16.64
CA LEU A 182 -31.31 -12.87 -15.70
C LEU A 182 -29.98 -12.58 -16.39
N THR A 183 -29.75 -13.09 -17.60
CA THR A 183 -28.46 -12.98 -18.30
C THR A 183 -27.98 -11.52 -18.42
N PRO A 184 -28.83 -10.54 -18.79
CA PRO A 184 -28.42 -9.13 -18.88
C PRO A 184 -28.03 -8.49 -17.53
N PHE A 185 -28.39 -9.09 -16.40
CA PHE A 185 -28.08 -8.57 -15.07
C PHE A 185 -26.77 -9.11 -14.50
N ILE A 186 -26.17 -10.13 -15.12
CA ILE A 186 -24.99 -10.79 -14.56
C ILE A 186 -23.78 -9.85 -14.60
N ASP A 187 -23.50 -9.19 -15.73
CA ASP A 187 -22.38 -8.25 -15.83
C ASP A 187 -22.52 -7.07 -14.85
N PRO A 188 -23.66 -6.37 -14.75
CA PRO A 188 -23.89 -5.36 -13.72
C PRO A 188 -23.78 -5.87 -12.29
N PHE A 189 -24.27 -7.09 -12.00
CA PHE A 189 -24.21 -7.68 -10.67
C PHE A 189 -22.76 -7.98 -10.25
N VAL A 190 -21.98 -8.56 -11.16
CA VAL A 190 -20.55 -8.85 -10.93
C VAL A 190 -19.76 -7.56 -10.75
N LEU A 191 -19.99 -6.57 -11.61
CA LEU A 191 -19.41 -5.24 -11.46
C LEU A 191 -19.77 -4.63 -10.10
N GLY A 192 -21.02 -4.75 -9.65
CA GLY A 192 -21.48 -4.24 -8.35
C GLY A 192 -20.78 -4.91 -7.16
N ILE A 193 -20.62 -6.24 -7.18
CA ILE A 193 -19.88 -6.96 -6.14
C ILE A 193 -18.41 -6.54 -6.13
N MET A 194 -17.76 -6.56 -7.29
CA MET A 194 -16.35 -6.23 -7.43
C MET A 194 -16.05 -4.79 -7.00
N SER A 195 -16.80 -3.83 -7.53
CA SER A 195 -16.63 -2.41 -7.18
C SER A 195 -16.88 -2.15 -5.69
N THR A 196 -17.86 -2.83 -5.08
CA THR A 196 -18.08 -2.74 -3.63
C THR A 196 -16.88 -3.25 -2.84
N PHE A 197 -16.35 -4.43 -3.18
CA PHE A 197 -15.17 -4.98 -2.51
C PHE A 197 -13.94 -4.08 -2.69
N LEU A 198 -13.66 -3.67 -3.93
CA LEU A 198 -12.51 -2.83 -4.28
C LEU A 198 -12.63 -1.39 -3.77
N PHE A 199 -13.83 -0.91 -3.44
CA PHE A 199 -14.02 0.36 -2.75
C PHE A 199 -13.48 0.32 -1.32
N PHE A 200 -13.69 -0.78 -0.58
CA PHE A 200 -13.29 -0.89 0.83
C PHE A 200 -11.81 -1.22 1.03
N VAL A 201 -11.21 -2.00 0.13
CA VAL A 201 -9.80 -2.43 0.21
C VAL A 201 -8.82 -1.25 0.44
N PRO A 202 -8.77 -0.23 -0.45
CA PRO A 202 -7.82 0.88 -0.32
C PRO A 202 -8.18 1.87 0.80
N MET A 203 -9.41 1.82 1.35
CA MET A 203 -9.86 2.76 2.40
C MET A 203 -8.99 2.67 3.66
N SER A 204 -8.57 1.45 4.00
CA SER A 204 -7.64 1.23 5.12
C SER A 204 -6.27 1.85 4.86
N THR A 205 -5.75 1.70 3.64
CA THR A 205 -4.48 2.29 3.17
C THR A 205 -4.53 3.81 3.21
N VAL A 206 -5.59 4.43 2.66
CA VAL A 206 -5.79 5.88 2.69
C VAL A 206 -5.86 6.39 4.13
N ARG A 207 -6.64 5.74 4.99
CA ARG A 207 -6.76 6.13 6.40
C ARG A 207 -5.40 6.09 7.11
N ASN A 208 -4.63 5.02 6.91
CA ASN A 208 -3.32 4.88 7.54
C ASN A 208 -2.32 5.92 6.99
N ALA A 209 -2.28 6.13 5.68
CA ALA A 209 -1.41 7.13 5.07
C ALA A 209 -1.79 8.57 5.46
N MET A 210 -3.08 8.86 5.63
CA MET A 210 -3.54 10.15 6.17
C MET A 210 -3.08 10.34 7.62
N ARG A 211 -3.12 9.29 8.45
CA ARG A 211 -2.58 9.36 9.82
C ARG A 211 -1.09 9.69 9.83
N ASP A 212 -0.32 9.12 8.92
CA ASP A 212 1.10 9.43 8.76
C ASP A 212 1.33 10.88 8.31
N ILE A 213 0.51 11.41 7.39
CA ILE A 213 0.57 12.82 6.95
C ILE A 213 0.25 13.79 8.10
N PHE A 214 -0.75 13.47 8.92
CA PHE A 214 -1.13 14.28 10.07
C PHE A 214 -0.27 14.04 11.31
N LEU A 215 0.81 13.25 11.19
CA LEU A 215 1.75 12.96 12.29
C LEU A 215 1.05 12.36 13.53
N ILE A 216 -0.02 11.59 13.31
CA ILE A 216 -0.77 10.97 14.40
C ILE A 216 0.08 9.87 15.03
N ALA A 217 0.29 9.97 16.34
CA ALA A 217 1.11 9.02 17.09
C ALA A 217 0.60 7.57 16.94
N PRO A 218 1.47 6.62 16.58
CA PRO A 218 1.12 5.21 16.60
C PRO A 218 1.03 4.72 18.05
N PHE A 219 -0.18 4.31 18.45
CA PHE A 219 -0.52 3.95 19.83
C PHE A 219 0.48 2.97 20.48
N SER A 220 0.86 1.90 19.78
CA SER A 220 1.78 0.89 20.30
C SER A 220 3.21 1.40 20.52
N LEU A 221 3.65 2.41 19.75
CA LEU A 221 4.98 3.00 19.93
C LEU A 221 4.95 4.05 21.05
N ASP A 222 3.92 4.90 21.09
CA ASP A 222 3.73 5.89 22.16
C ASP A 222 3.63 5.19 23.53
N GLU A 223 2.82 4.14 23.63
CA GLU A 223 2.69 3.33 24.85
C GLU A 223 4.04 2.71 25.27
N LYS A 224 4.79 2.14 24.31
CA LYS A 224 6.12 1.59 24.57
C LYS A 224 7.11 2.65 25.08
N VAL A 225 7.10 3.84 24.48
CA VAL A 225 7.95 4.97 24.88
C VAL A 225 7.58 5.43 26.30
N ARG A 226 6.30 5.65 26.58
CA ARG A 226 5.82 6.09 27.89
C ARG A 226 6.15 5.10 29.00
N LEU A 227 5.85 3.81 28.81
CA LEU A 227 6.12 2.78 29.80
C LEU A 227 7.62 2.70 30.16
N PHE A 228 8.49 2.84 29.17
CA PHE A 228 9.93 2.85 29.40
C PHE A 228 10.39 4.12 30.12
N LEU A 229 9.89 5.29 29.73
CA LEU A 229 10.26 6.56 30.34
C LEU A 229 9.73 6.70 31.78
N ASP A 230 8.55 6.16 32.08
CA ASP A 230 7.99 6.11 33.44
C ASP A 230 8.89 5.32 34.40
N ASP A 231 9.50 4.24 33.93
CA ASP A 231 10.47 3.45 34.70
C ASP A 231 11.82 4.18 34.82
N LEU A 232 12.30 4.76 33.71
CA LEU A 232 13.57 5.48 33.66
C LEU A 232 13.57 6.69 34.62
N ILE A 233 12.49 7.46 34.67
CA ILE A 233 12.38 8.60 35.59
C ILE A 233 12.47 8.17 37.05
N LYS A 234 11.86 7.05 37.41
CA LYS A 234 11.93 6.53 38.79
C LYS A 234 13.34 6.05 39.13
N ARG A 235 14.04 5.39 38.20
CA ARG A 235 15.39 4.88 38.42
C ARG A 235 16.44 5.97 38.58
N TYR A 236 16.35 7.05 37.80
CA TYR A 236 17.30 8.16 37.83
C TYR A 236 16.84 9.37 38.66
N GLU A 237 15.67 9.25 39.34
CA GLU A 237 15.07 10.33 40.15
C GLU A 237 14.89 11.65 39.37
N PHE A 238 14.49 11.54 38.10
CA PHE A 238 14.20 12.71 37.28
C PHE A 238 12.86 13.34 37.64
N LYS A 239 12.65 14.60 37.24
CA LYS A 239 11.44 15.35 37.62
C LYS A 239 10.23 14.95 36.78
N THR A 240 10.36 15.01 35.45
CA THR A 240 9.28 14.69 34.50
C THR A 240 9.84 14.50 33.08
N TYR A 241 8.98 14.13 32.13
CA TYR A 241 9.28 14.08 30.70
C TYR A 241 8.12 14.54 29.84
N SER A 242 8.46 14.89 28.60
CA SER A 242 7.54 15.00 27.47
C SER A 242 8.06 14.11 26.34
N SER A 243 7.16 13.43 25.65
CA SER A 243 7.51 12.58 24.51
C SER A 243 6.58 12.83 23.32
N TYR A 244 7.16 13.07 22.16
CA TYR A 244 6.46 13.22 20.89
C TYR A 244 6.87 12.08 19.97
N VAL A 245 5.87 11.34 19.49
CA VAL A 245 6.09 10.20 18.61
C VAL A 245 5.26 10.37 17.36
N ALA A 246 5.91 10.32 16.20
CA ALA A 246 5.25 10.34 14.90
C ALA A 246 5.81 9.26 13.99
N LYS A 247 5.01 8.83 13.02
CA LYS A 247 5.43 7.92 11.97
C LYS A 247 5.11 8.56 10.62
N ILE A 248 6.09 8.55 9.71
CA ILE A 248 5.94 9.08 8.35
C ILE A 248 6.41 7.99 7.38
N GLY A 249 5.46 7.25 6.80
CA GLY A 249 5.78 6.12 5.93
C GLY A 249 6.54 5.05 6.72
N ARG A 250 7.83 4.85 6.38
CA ARG A 250 8.71 3.90 7.09
C ARG A 250 9.53 4.55 8.21
N ALA A 251 9.59 5.88 8.28
CA ALA A 251 10.37 6.59 9.28
C ALA A 251 9.59 6.78 10.60
N GLN A 252 10.28 6.58 11.72
CA GLN A 252 9.78 6.84 13.08
C GLN A 252 10.50 8.04 13.66
N PHE A 253 9.76 9.07 14.06
CA PHE A 253 10.28 10.25 14.74
C PHE A 253 9.90 10.15 16.21
N ILE A 254 10.91 10.13 17.07
CA ILE A 254 10.76 10.04 18.52
C ILE A 254 11.57 11.19 19.12
N GLU A 255 10.87 12.14 19.72
CA GLU A 255 11.47 13.24 20.45
C GLU A 255 11.14 13.10 21.92
N ILE A 256 12.17 13.09 22.76
CA ILE A 256 12.05 12.88 24.21
C ILE A 256 12.74 14.04 24.90
N HIS A 257 12.00 14.71 25.75
CA HIS A 257 12.50 15.79 26.58
C HIS A 257 12.42 15.35 28.04
N ILE A 258 13.57 15.27 28.70
CA ILE A 258 13.70 14.83 30.10
C ILE A 258 14.05 16.03 30.96
N VAL A 259 13.25 16.27 32.00
CA VAL A 259 13.51 17.31 32.98
C VAL A 259 14.28 16.71 34.14
N VAL A 260 15.53 17.13 34.29
CA VAL A 260 16.41 16.73 35.39
C VAL A 260 16.29 17.72 36.56
N PRO A 261 16.50 17.30 37.82
CA PRO A 261 16.55 18.22 38.95
C PRO A 261 17.62 19.31 38.75
N PRO A 262 17.41 20.55 39.20
CA PRO A 262 18.40 21.63 39.06
C PRO A 262 19.76 21.31 39.71
N GLU A 263 19.74 20.46 40.73
CA GLU A 263 20.91 20.03 41.49
C GLU A 263 21.57 18.77 40.89
N TYR A 264 21.02 18.23 39.79
CA TYR A 264 21.55 17.05 39.14
C TYR A 264 22.95 17.32 38.58
N LYS A 265 23.95 16.64 39.15
CA LYS A 265 25.35 16.82 38.79
C LYS A 265 25.68 16.05 37.51
N ILE A 266 25.71 16.77 36.39
CA ILE A 266 26.23 16.24 35.13
C ILE A 266 27.75 16.22 35.25
N SER A 267 28.32 15.02 35.40
CA SER A 267 29.78 14.86 35.54
C SER A 267 30.49 15.12 34.21
N ASN A 268 29.97 14.54 33.14
CA ASN A 268 30.42 14.73 31.76
C ASN A 268 29.24 14.45 30.79
N VAL A 269 29.42 14.79 29.51
CA VAL A 269 28.40 14.52 28.48
C VAL A 269 28.17 13.00 28.31
N GLU A 270 29.23 12.20 28.49
CA GLU A 270 29.19 10.74 28.39
C GLU A 270 28.18 10.10 29.35
N SER A 271 28.03 10.63 30.57
CA SER A 271 27.01 10.16 31.52
C SER A 271 25.57 10.33 31.01
N LEU A 272 25.32 11.37 30.20
CA LEU A 272 24.03 11.55 29.53
C LEU A 272 23.93 10.64 28.31
N ASP A 273 25.03 10.41 27.60
CA ASP A 273 25.05 9.50 26.44
C ASP A 273 24.79 8.05 26.83
N VAL A 274 25.19 7.62 28.03
CA VAL A 274 24.80 6.30 28.57
C VAL A 274 23.28 6.18 28.67
N ILE A 275 22.60 7.21 29.18
CA ILE A 275 21.14 7.24 29.28
C ILE A 275 20.51 7.29 27.88
N ARG A 276 21.07 8.10 26.96
CA ARG A 276 20.62 8.15 25.56
C ARG A 276 20.73 6.78 24.89
N HIS A 277 21.82 6.06 25.13
CA HIS A 277 22.04 4.74 24.58
C HIS A 277 21.05 3.73 25.16
N GLU A 278 20.77 3.79 26.47
CA GLU A 278 19.75 2.97 27.12
C GLU A 278 18.37 3.17 26.47
N ILE A 279 17.96 4.43 26.28
CA ILE A 279 16.71 4.79 25.58
C ILE A 279 16.74 4.27 24.13
N ALA A 280 17.83 4.49 23.41
CA ALA A 280 17.96 4.06 22.01
C ALA A 280 17.82 2.53 21.87
N VAL A 281 18.47 1.75 22.74
CA VAL A 281 18.38 0.28 22.77
C VAL A 281 16.95 -0.16 23.07
N ALA A 282 16.30 0.43 24.08
CA ALA A 282 14.91 0.12 24.43
C ALA A 282 13.93 0.41 23.28
N MET A 283 14.17 1.48 22.53
CA MET A 283 13.39 1.83 21.34
C MET A 283 13.69 0.95 20.12
N GLY A 284 14.68 0.06 20.21
CA GLY A 284 15.01 -0.96 19.20
C GLY A 284 16.30 -0.67 18.43
N GLY A 285 17.26 0.03 19.04
CA GLY A 285 18.60 0.31 18.50
C GLY A 285 18.67 1.45 17.47
N GLU A 286 19.87 1.64 16.91
CA GLU A 286 20.12 2.57 15.82
C GLU A 286 19.58 1.97 14.51
N SER A 287 18.61 2.65 13.90
CA SER A 287 18.10 2.31 12.58
C SER A 287 18.10 3.58 11.73
N PRO A 288 18.53 3.52 10.45
CA PRO A 288 18.49 4.67 9.56
C PRO A 288 17.06 5.19 9.29
N GLN A 289 16.03 4.42 9.69
CA GLN A 289 14.61 4.79 9.60
C GLN A 289 14.06 5.32 10.93
N ARG A 290 14.88 5.49 11.96
CA ARG A 290 14.45 6.01 13.26
C ARG A 290 15.22 7.28 13.59
N TRP A 291 14.49 8.38 13.66
CA TRP A 291 14.97 9.66 14.14
C TRP A 291 14.68 9.77 15.62
N LEU A 292 15.73 9.71 16.46
CA LEU A 292 15.62 9.79 17.91
C LEU A 292 16.33 11.04 18.41
N THR A 293 15.57 11.98 18.98
CA THR A 293 16.10 13.19 19.62
C THR A 293 15.86 13.10 21.12
N ILE A 294 16.93 13.21 21.92
CA ILE A 294 16.83 13.17 23.39
C ILE A 294 17.47 14.43 23.96
N VAL A 295 16.64 15.25 24.61
CA VAL A 295 17.01 16.51 25.23
C VAL A 295 16.91 16.39 26.74
N PHE A 296 17.95 16.84 27.45
CA PHE A 296 17.94 16.99 28.90
C PHE A 296 17.88 18.47 29.24
N THR A 297 16.99 18.86 30.13
CA THR A 297 16.82 20.26 30.58
C THR A 297 16.56 20.30 32.09
N ALA A 298 17.07 21.32 32.77
CA ALA A 298 16.70 21.57 34.17
C ALA A 298 15.43 22.43 34.31
N ASN A 299 14.97 23.01 33.20
CA ASN A 299 13.84 23.94 33.17
C ASN A 299 12.67 23.32 32.39
N GLU A 300 11.53 23.23 33.06
CA GLU A 300 10.27 22.68 32.53
C GLU A 300 9.67 23.51 31.40
N SER A 301 10.08 24.77 31.20
CA SER A 301 9.56 25.59 30.10
C SER A 301 10.01 25.13 28.71
N TRP A 302 10.91 24.15 28.62
CA TRP A 302 11.49 23.64 27.38
C TRP A 302 10.95 22.26 26.96
N ILE A 303 9.86 21.81 27.60
CA ILE A 303 9.21 20.52 27.33
C ILE A 303 7.74 20.66 26.95
#